data_AF-A0A7Y3MWL4-F1
#
_entry.id   AF-A0A7Y3MWL4-F1
#
_cell.length_a   1.000
_cell.length_b   1.000
_cell.length_c   1.000
_cell.angle_alpha   90.00
_cell.angle_beta   90.00
_cell.angle_gamma   90.00
#
_symmetry.space_group_name_H-M   'P 1'
#
loop_
_entity.id
_entity.type
_entity.pdbx_description
1 polymer ?
#
loop_
_entity_poly.entity_id
_entity_poly.type
_entity_poly.pdbx_seq_one_letter_code
_entity_poly.pdbx_strand_id
1 'polypeptide(L)'
;MSNQHLSQVALVGSALLAAGLLLARPVLGQDRMVLSGDRVAVYNLAGKVDVVRGTGSDVVVEVTRGGSDADRLEIEVGEVRGREALRVIYP
;
A
#
# COMPACT_ATOMS: atom_id res chain seq x y z
N MET A 1 -14.14 48.10 -57.85
CA MET A 1 -15.45 47.81 -57.23
C MET A 1 -15.19 47.08 -55.93
N SER A 2 -15.38 47.78 -54.81
CA SER A 2 -15.42 47.22 -53.46
C SER A 2 -16.34 46.02 -53.40
N ASN A 3 -16.04 45.05 -52.53
CA ASN A 3 -17.04 44.60 -51.56
C ASN A 3 -16.36 44.04 -50.31
N GLN A 4 -16.73 44.66 -49.20
CA GLN A 4 -16.34 44.37 -47.84
C GLN A 4 -17.09 43.13 -47.36
N HIS A 5 -16.43 42.24 -46.62
CA HIS A 5 -17.11 41.38 -45.66
C HIS A 5 -16.36 41.48 -44.32
N LEU A 6 -16.78 42.48 -43.55
CA LEU A 6 -16.50 42.60 -42.13
C LEU A 6 -17.46 41.70 -41.35
N SER A 7 -16.91 41.07 -40.32
CA SER A 7 -17.55 40.65 -39.07
C SER A 7 -18.42 39.39 -39.08
N GLN A 8 -17.88 38.30 -38.53
CA GLN A 8 -18.50 37.64 -37.37
C GLN A 8 -17.41 37.12 -36.41
N VAL A 9 -17.35 37.76 -35.25
CA VAL A 9 -16.67 37.29 -34.04
C VAL A 9 -17.48 36.11 -33.48
N ALA A 10 -16.83 34.99 -33.21
CA ALA A 10 -17.26 34.08 -32.15
C ALA A 10 -16.06 33.26 -31.69
N LEU A 11 -15.50 33.67 -30.55
CA LEU A 11 -14.67 32.83 -29.69
C LEU A 11 -15.38 31.50 -29.47
N VAL A 12 -14.76 30.39 -29.85
CA VAL A 12 -15.09 29.09 -29.27
C VAL A 12 -13.78 28.53 -28.73
N GLY A 13 -13.58 28.75 -27.43
CA GLY A 13 -12.55 28.09 -26.66
C GLY A 13 -12.83 26.59 -26.62
N SER A 14 -11.98 25.82 -27.27
CA SER A 14 -12.02 24.36 -27.16
C SER A 14 -11.50 23.97 -25.78
N ALA A 15 -12.46 23.54 -24.96
CA ALA A 15 -12.29 23.09 -23.59
C ALA A 15 -11.20 22.01 -23.45
N LEU A 16 -10.29 22.21 -22.50
CA LEU A 16 -9.49 21.14 -21.92
C LEU A 16 -10.43 20.10 -21.30
N LEU A 17 -10.61 18.97 -21.96
CA LEU A 17 -11.24 17.80 -21.36
C LEU A 17 -10.21 17.10 -20.46
N ALA A 18 -10.29 17.44 -19.18
CA ALA A 18 -9.68 16.70 -18.09
C ALA A 18 -10.31 15.30 -18.01
N ALA A 19 -9.49 14.26 -18.15
CA ALA A 19 -9.80 12.93 -17.64
C ALA A 19 -8.53 12.40 -16.97
N GLY A 20 -8.19 13.03 -15.85
CA GLY A 20 -7.24 12.47 -14.90
C GLY A 20 -7.87 11.23 -14.28
N LEU A 21 -7.69 10.07 -14.93
CA LEU A 21 -7.94 8.79 -14.30
C LEU A 21 -6.85 8.59 -13.26
N LEU A 22 -7.02 9.23 -12.09
CA LEU A 22 -6.32 8.86 -10.88
C LEU A 22 -6.74 7.42 -10.59
N LEU A 23 -5.94 6.46 -11.07
CA LEU A 23 -6.00 5.08 -10.64
C LEU A 23 -5.92 5.12 -9.12
N ALA A 24 -7.05 4.91 -8.45
CA ALA A 24 -7.07 4.63 -7.02
C ALA A 24 -6.23 3.36 -6.85
N ARG A 25 -4.95 3.54 -6.50
CA ARG A 25 -4.08 2.41 -6.17
C ARG A 25 -4.71 1.80 -4.93
N PRO A 26 -5.10 0.52 -4.95
CA PRO A 26 -5.49 -0.13 -3.70
C PRO A 26 -4.28 0.03 -2.79
N VAL A 27 -4.45 0.77 -1.69
CA VAL A 27 -3.52 0.67 -0.57
C VAL A 27 -3.74 -0.75 -0.07
N LEU A 28 -2.89 -1.67 -0.52
CA LEU A 28 -2.74 -2.96 0.14
C LEU A 28 -2.42 -2.60 1.59
N GLY A 29 -3.33 -2.94 2.51
CA GLY A 29 -3.17 -2.61 3.92
C GLY A 29 -1.81 -3.11 4.39
N GLN A 30 -0.90 -2.16 4.62
CA GLN A 30 0.40 -2.44 5.18
C GLN A 30 0.19 -2.47 6.69
N ASP A 31 0.12 -3.67 7.25
CA ASP A 31 -0.03 -3.84 8.69
C ASP A 31 1.34 -3.65 9.32
N ARG A 32 1.44 -2.70 10.25
CA ARG A 32 2.66 -2.40 11.00
C ARG A 32 2.48 -2.84 12.44
N MET A 33 3.32 -3.78 12.88
CA MET A 33 3.32 -4.26 14.25
C MET A 33 4.64 -3.96 14.94
N VAL A 34 4.56 -3.69 16.23
CA VAL A 34 5.71 -3.48 17.11
C VAL A 34 5.76 -4.67 18.06
N LEU A 35 6.90 -5.35 18.09
CA LEU A 35 7.20 -6.44 19.01
C LEU A 35 8.23 -5.93 20.02
N SER A 36 7.92 -6.01 21.31
CA SER A 36 8.73 -5.53 22.42
C SER A 36 9.46 -6.66 23.15
N GLY A 37 10.67 -6.36 23.63
CA GLY A 37 11.47 -7.26 24.46
C GLY A 37 12.82 -7.65 23.85
N ASP A 38 13.71 -8.17 24.68
CA ASP A 38 15.13 -8.39 24.32
C ASP A 38 15.34 -9.52 23.30
N ARG A 39 14.37 -10.42 23.15
CA ARG A 39 14.39 -11.55 22.21
C ARG A 39 13.00 -11.83 21.66
N VAL A 40 12.83 -11.64 20.35
CA VAL A 40 11.58 -11.92 19.63
C VAL A 40 11.76 -13.05 18.60
N ALA A 41 10.66 -13.63 18.11
CA ALA A 41 10.67 -14.62 17.05
C ALA A 41 9.71 -14.24 15.91
N VAL A 42 10.18 -14.27 14.66
CA VAL A 42 9.36 -14.05 13.47
C VAL A 42 9.45 -15.30 12.60
N TYR A 43 8.30 -15.92 12.30
CA TYR A 43 8.22 -17.11 11.47
C TYR A 43 7.55 -16.74 10.13
N ASN A 44 8.25 -16.97 9.03
CA ASN A 44 7.71 -16.83 7.68
C ASN A 44 7.53 -18.21 7.06
N LEU A 45 6.28 -18.65 6.91
CA LEU A 45 5.94 -19.96 6.37
C LEU A 45 5.90 -19.95 4.82
N ALA A 46 5.50 -18.83 4.21
CA ALA A 46 5.60 -18.58 2.78
C ALA A 46 5.60 -17.07 2.50
N GLY A 47 6.51 -16.62 1.63
CA GLY A 47 6.67 -15.20 1.28
C GLY A 47 8.12 -14.73 1.36
N LYS A 48 8.34 -13.41 1.24
CA LYS A 48 9.67 -12.79 1.35
C LYS A 48 9.78 -12.02 2.67
N VAL A 49 10.92 -12.16 3.35
CA VAL A 49 11.27 -11.34 4.52
C VAL A 49 12.60 -10.65 4.25
N ASP A 50 12.61 -9.34 4.41
CA ASP A 50 13.82 -8.51 4.39
C ASP A 50 14.08 -8.02 5.82
N VAL A 51 15.23 -8.39 6.41
CA VAL A 51 15.62 -7.97 7.76
C VAL A 51 16.57 -6.78 7.66
N VAL A 52 16.13 -5.64 8.18
CA VAL A 52 16.90 -4.39 8.17
C VAL A 52 17.23 -3.97 9.61
N ARG A 53 18.45 -3.49 9.82
CA ARG A 53 18.86 -2.99 11.13
C ARG A 53 18.09 -1.71 11.48
N GLY A 54 17.32 -1.76 12.56
CA GLY A 54 16.72 -0.58 13.19
C GLY A 54 17.63 0.12 14.19
N THR A 55 17.24 1.31 14.63
CA THR A 55 17.92 2.08 15.68
C THR A 55 17.23 2.00 17.05
N GLY A 56 16.03 1.41 17.12
CA GLY A 56 15.25 1.23 18.35
C GLY A 56 15.49 -0.12 19.05
N SER A 57 14.91 -0.28 20.24
CA SER A 57 14.95 -1.53 21.03
C SER A 57 13.91 -2.56 20.62
N ASP A 58 12.83 -2.11 19.97
CA ASP A 58 11.75 -2.97 19.51
C ASP A 58 12.00 -3.48 18.08
N VAL A 59 11.40 -4.63 17.76
CA VAL A 59 11.34 -5.12 16.39
C VAL A 59 10.05 -4.61 15.74
N VAL A 60 10.20 -3.86 14.66
CA VAL A 60 9.09 -3.40 13.83
C VAL A 60 8.92 -4.35 12.66
N VAL A 61 7.72 -4.87 12.46
CA VAL A 61 7.40 -5.71 11.30
C VAL A 61 6.35 -5.01 10.45
N GLU A 62 6.62 -4.96 9.15
CA GLU A 62 5.70 -4.45 8.13
C GLU A 62 5.26 -5.62 7.25
N VAL A 63 3.96 -5.85 7.15
CA VAL A 63 3.37 -6.96 6.40
C VAL A 63 2.64 -6.42 5.18
N THR A 64 3.03 -6.92 4.01
CA THR A 64 2.32 -6.68 2.74
C THR A 64 1.72 -8.01 2.28
N ARG A 65 0.40 -8.15 2.37
CA ARG A 65 -0.31 -9.34 1.85
C ARG A 65 -0.33 -9.31 0.32
N GLY A 66 -0.14 -10.46 -0.33
CA GLY A 66 -0.16 -10.60 -1.79
C GLY A 66 -0.56 -12.00 -2.24
N GLY A 67 -0.95 -12.14 -3.51
CA GLY A 67 -1.53 -13.38 -4.07
C GLY A 67 -3.06 -13.34 -4.14
N SER A 68 -3.66 -14.37 -4.75
CA SER A 68 -5.12 -14.48 -4.97
C SER A 68 -5.92 -14.58 -3.68
N ASP A 69 -5.34 -15.20 -2.65
CA ASP A 69 -5.97 -15.48 -1.37
C ASP A 69 -5.48 -14.55 -0.26
N ALA A 70 -4.86 -13.42 -0.63
CA ALA A 70 -4.27 -12.47 0.32
C ALA A 70 -5.27 -11.97 1.36
N ASP A 71 -6.52 -11.79 0.96
CA ASP A 71 -7.64 -11.36 1.80
C ASP A 71 -8.10 -12.40 2.83
N ARG A 72 -7.66 -13.66 2.67
CA ARG A 72 -7.96 -14.78 3.58
C ARG A 72 -6.87 -15.03 4.62
N LEU A 73 -5.76 -14.29 4.57
CA LEU A 73 -4.66 -14.41 5.54
C LEU A 73 -4.95 -13.61 6.81
N GLU A 74 -4.94 -14.29 7.95
CA GLU A 74 -5.04 -13.63 9.25
C GLU A 74 -3.65 -13.41 9.84
N ILE A 75 -3.45 -12.24 10.43
CA ILE A 75 -2.18 -11.84 11.04
C ILE A 75 -2.41 -11.67 12.53
N GLU A 76 -1.72 -12.49 13.32
CA GLU A 76 -1.82 -12.46 14.77
C GLU A 76 -0.48 -12.08 15.40
N VAL A 77 -0.56 -11.32 16.49
CA VAL A 77 0.57 -11.08 17.40
C VAL A 77 0.25 -11.73 18.73
N GLY A 78 1.19 -12.52 19.25
CA GLY A 78 1.06 -13.12 20.56
C GLY A 78 2.23 -14.04 20.91
N GLU A 79 2.20 -14.59 22.11
CA GLU A 79 3.28 -15.42 22.59
C GLU A 79 3.30 -16.80 21.91
N VAL A 80 4.50 -17.26 21.53
CA VAL A 80 4.76 -18.64 21.09
C VAL A 80 5.99 -19.14 21.85
N ARG A 81 5.80 -20.13 22.72
CA ARG A 81 6.88 -20.75 23.50
C ARG A 81 7.72 -19.73 24.30
N GLY A 82 7.09 -18.81 25.02
CA GLY A 82 7.79 -17.84 25.87
C GLY A 82 8.35 -16.62 25.12
N ARG A 83 7.95 -16.39 23.86
CA ARG A 83 8.48 -15.31 23.03
C ARG A 83 7.37 -14.61 22.28
N GLU A 84 7.42 -13.29 22.21
CA GLU A 84 6.52 -12.53 21.36
C GLU A 84 6.79 -12.88 19.89
N ALA A 85 5.71 -13.18 19.16
CA ALA A 85 5.77 -13.62 17.79
C ALA A 85 4.63 -13.07 16.95
N LEU A 86 4.94 -12.84 15.68
CA LEU A 86 3.98 -12.63 14.61
C LEU A 86 3.69 -13.97 13.94
N ARG A 87 2.41 -14.31 13.77
CA ARG A 87 1.95 -15.50 13.05
C ARG A 87 1.09 -15.09 11.85
N VAL A 88 1.29 -15.78 10.73
CA VAL A 88 0.42 -15.71 9.56
C VAL A 88 -0.39 -16.99 9.52
N ILE A 89 -1.71 -16.88 9.65
CA ILE A 89 -2.63 -18.00 9.61
C ILE A 89 -3.18 -18.13 8.19
N TYR A 90 -3.02 -19.32 7.63
CA TYR A 90 -3.53 -19.68 6.30
C TYR A 90 -4.88 -20.40 6.45
N PRO A 91 -5.80 -20.23 5.48
CA PRO A 91 -7.07 -20.92 5.48
C PRO A 91 -6.98 -22.39 5.03
#